data_AF-A0A0A9ECP6-F1
#
_entry.id   AF-A0A0A9ECP6-F1
#
_cell.length_a   1.000
_cell.length_b   1.000
_cell.length_c   1.000
_cell.angle_alpha   90.00
_cell.angle_beta   90.00
_cell.angle_gamma   90.00
#
_symmetry.space_group_name_H-M   'P 1'
#
loop_
_entity.id
_entity.type
_entity.pdbx_description
1 polymer ?
#
loop_
_entity_poly.entity_id
_entity_poly.type
_entity_poly.pdbx_seq_one_letter_code
_entity_poly.pdbx_strand_id
1 'polypeptide(L)'
;MECADVEMDSISFNTVIVLLIKSRRIGSAAAMIGEMLNLGMQPSTKTCSLLSQSVGYEFVLEDNTTATVETDGSDSSSGLLVCSAA
;
A
#
# COMPACT_ATOMS: atom_id res chain seq x y z
N MET A 1 26.69 -13.51 4.20
CA MET A 1 27.07 -12.22 3.59
C MET A 1 27.47 -11.36 4.77
N GLU A 2 28.77 -11.07 4.90
CA GLU A 2 29.29 -10.27 6.01
C GLU A 2 28.67 -8.88 5.94
N CYS A 3 27.91 -8.50 6.97
CA CYS A 3 27.43 -7.14 7.17
C CYS A 3 28.65 -6.28 7.54
N ALA A 4 29.38 -5.80 6.54
CA ALA A 4 30.09 -4.55 6.74
C ALA A 4 29.03 -3.49 7.06
N ASP A 5 29.29 -2.62 8.05
CA ASP A 5 28.45 -1.46 8.40
C ASP A 5 28.44 -0.45 7.25
N VAL A 6 27.85 -0.84 6.12
CA VAL A 6 27.70 -0.02 4.93
C VAL A 6 26.32 0.61 5.02
N GLU A 7 26.32 1.86 5.46
CA GLU A 7 25.12 2.69 5.42
C GLU A 7 24.72 2.98 3.98
N MET A 8 23.42 2.90 3.70
CA MET A 8 22.89 3.28 2.40
C MET A 8 22.96 4.79 2.23
N ASP A 9 23.52 5.22 1.11
CA ASP A 9 23.48 6.61 0.68
C ASP A 9 22.17 6.94 -0.06
N SER A 10 22.01 8.22 -0.41
CA SER A 10 20.80 8.67 -1.10
C SER A 10 20.57 7.97 -2.45
N ILE A 11 21.64 7.60 -3.17
CA ILE A 11 21.56 6.89 -4.45
C ILE A 11 21.02 5.48 -4.22
N SER A 12 21.55 4.79 -3.22
CA SER A 12 21.12 3.44 -2.84
C SER A 12 19.65 3.42 -2.43
N PHE A 13 19.23 4.36 -1.57
CA PHE A 13 17.82 4.51 -1.18
C PHE A 13 16.92 4.72 -2.40
N ASN A 14 17.23 5.71 -3.25
CA ASN A 14 16.43 5.97 -4.45
C ASN A 14 16.33 4.76 -5.37
N THR A 15 17.40 3.97 -5.49
CA THR A 15 17.42 2.77 -6.32
C THR A 15 16.47 1.70 -5.79
N VAL A 16 16.54 1.40 -4.49
CA VAL A 16 15.67 0.39 -3.85
C VAL A 16 14.21 0.86 -3.86
N ILE A 17 13.94 2.14 -3.58
CA ILE A 17 12.57 2.69 -3.59
C ILE A 17 11.95 2.57 -5.00
N VAL A 18 12.68 2.93 -6.06
CA VAL A 18 12.18 2.78 -7.44
C VAL A 18 11.90 1.32 -7.79
N LEU A 19 12.75 0.38 -7.33
CA LEU A 19 12.51 -1.05 -7.51
C LEU A 19 11.22 -1.48 -6.81
N LEU A 20 11.02 -1.10 -5.55
CA LEU A 20 9.82 -1.42 -4.78
C LEU A 20 8.54 -0.86 -5.44
N ILE A 21 8.58 0.37 -5.95
CA ILE A 21 7.44 0.97 -6.69
C ILE A 21 7.13 0.14 -7.94
N LYS A 22 8.15 -0.22 -8.72
CA LYS A 22 7.99 -1.04 -9.94
C LYS A 22 7.46 -2.45 -9.63
N SER A 23 7.79 -2.99 -8.46
CA SER A 23 7.28 -4.27 -7.97
C SER A 23 5.92 -4.17 -7.27
N ARG A 24 5.21 -3.03 -7.37
CA ARG A 24 3.91 -2.79 -6.72
C ARG A 24 3.93 -2.93 -5.18
N ARG A 25 5.09 -2.79 -4.55
CA ARG A 25 5.27 -2.84 -3.10
C ARG A 25 5.24 -1.43 -2.49
N ILE A 26 4.13 -0.72 -2.69
CA ILE A 26 4.04 0.72 -2.40
C ILE A 26 4.22 1.00 -0.91
N GLY A 27 3.66 0.18 -0.02
CA GLY A 27 3.87 0.31 1.43
C GLY A 27 5.34 0.19 1.85
N SER A 28 6.10 -0.75 1.26
CA SER A 28 7.54 -0.87 1.52
C SER A 28 8.33 0.32 0.95
N ALA A 29 7.96 0.82 -0.22
CA ALA A 29 8.57 2.01 -0.82
C ALA A 29 8.36 3.25 0.06
N ALA A 30 7.15 3.44 0.58
CA ALA A 30 6.82 4.54 1.48
C ALA A 30 7.59 4.46 2.80
N ALA A 31 7.74 3.26 3.38
CA ALA A 31 8.54 3.07 4.58
C ALA A 31 10.02 3.46 4.38
N MET A 32 10.62 3.08 3.25
CA MET A 32 12.00 3.46 2.92
C MET A 32 12.16 4.97 2.66
N ILE A 33 11.15 5.63 2.11
CA ILE A 33 11.15 7.10 2.02
C ILE A 33 11.14 7.72 3.43
N GLY A 34 10.33 7.19 4.34
CA GLY A 34 10.30 7.64 5.73
C GLY A 34 11.67 7.51 6.41
N GLU A 35 12.34 6.37 6.22
CA GLU A 35 13.70 6.15 6.73
C GLU A 35 14.71 7.13 6.14
N MET A 36 14.68 7.33 4.81
CA MET A 36 15.54 8.28 4.13
C MET A 36 15.38 9.71 4.69
N LEU A 37 14.14 10.14 4.94
CA LEU A 37 13.83 11.45 5.54
C LEU A 37 14.31 11.55 7.00
N ASN A 38 14.16 10.48 7.79
CA ASN A 38 14.63 10.45 9.18
C ASN A 38 16.16 10.57 9.27
N LEU A 39 16.87 10.10 8.25
CA LEU A 39 18.32 10.26 8.12
C LEU A 39 18.74 11.63 7.54
N GLY A 40 17.78 12.55 7.31
CA GLY A 40 18.04 13.89 6.78
C GLY A 40 18.30 13.93 5.27
N MET A 41 18.07 12.83 4.56
CA MET A 41 18.21 12.75 3.10
C MET A 41 16.89 13.08 2.41
N GLN A 42 16.95 13.39 1.11
CA GLN A 42 15.77 13.72 0.31
C GLN A 42 15.58 12.76 -0.87
N PRO A 43 14.37 12.19 -1.06
CA PRO A 43 14.08 11.38 -2.23
C PRO A 43 14.22 12.23 -3.50
N SER A 44 14.68 11.60 -4.58
CA SER A 44 14.83 12.27 -5.87
C SER A 44 13.46 12.62 -6.46
N THR A 45 13.43 13.66 -7.30
CA THR A 45 12.22 14.05 -8.04
C THR A 45 11.59 12.87 -8.77
N LYS A 46 12.41 12.02 -9.39
CA LYS A 46 11.95 10.82 -10.10
C LYS A 46 11.24 9.84 -9.15
N THR A 47 11.81 9.61 -7.98
CA THR A 47 11.22 8.74 -6.94
C THR A 47 9.87 9.27 -6.48
N CYS A 48 9.78 10.57 -6.19
CA CYS A 48 8.51 11.20 -5.81
C CYS A 48 7.45 11.10 -6.92
N SER A 49 7.82 11.42 -8.17
CA SER A 49 6.90 11.33 -9.31
C SER A 49 6.37 9.91 -9.52
N LEU A 50 7.23 8.89 -9.38
CA LEU A 50 6.83 7.50 -9.51
C LEU A 50 5.89 7.07 -8.38
N LEU A 51 6.16 7.50 -7.14
CA LEU A 51 5.30 7.19 -6.01
C LEU A 51 3.91 7.81 -6.19
N SER A 52 3.83 9.10 -6.52
CA SER A 52 2.55 9.78 -6.77
C SER A 52 1.74 9.12 -7.88
N GLN A 53 2.39 8.70 -8.97
CA GLN A 53 1.71 7.95 -10.03
C GLN A 53 1.24 6.58 -9.53
N SER A 54 2.05 5.86 -8.77
CA SER A 54 1.70 4.52 -8.29
C SER A 54 0.50 4.50 -7.35
N VAL A 55 0.39 5.49 -6.45
CA VAL A 55 -0.77 5.65 -5.55
C VAL A 55 -1.99 6.15 -6.33
N GLY A 56 -1.78 7.02 -7.32
CA GLY A 56 -2.86 7.50 -8.19
C GLY A 56 -3.52 6.41 -9.04
N TYR A 57 -2.79 5.33 -9.37
CA TYR A 57 -3.35 4.16 -10.05
C TYR A 57 -4.01 3.14 -9.11
N GLU A 58 -3.67 3.15 -7.82
CA GLU A 58 -4.27 2.26 -6.82
C GLU A 58 -5.68 2.68 -6.40
N PHE A 59 -6.02 3.98 -6.52
CA PHE A 59 -7.37 4.50 -6.27
C PHE A 59 -8.37 4.25 -7.42
N VAL A 60 -7.93 3.84 -8.62
CA VAL A 60 -8.79 3.71 -9.81
C VAL A 60 -9.26 2.27 -10.06
N LEU A 61 -8.95 1.31 -9.17
CA LEU A 61 -9.45 -0.07 -9.30
C LEU A 61 -10.22 -0.54 -8.06
N GLU A 62 -11.03 0.34 -7.48
CA GLU A 62 -12.09 -0.06 -6.55
C GLU A 62 -13.46 0.34 -7.10
N ASP A 63 -13.74 -0.08 -8.34
CA ASP A 63 -15.12 -0.35 -8.73
C ASP A 63 -15.13 -1.42 -9.83
N ASN A 64 -15.83 -2.52 -9.59
CA ASN A 64 -16.02 -3.73 -10.40
C ASN A 64 -14.89 -4.80 -10.45
N THR A 65 -15.02 -5.86 -9.66
CA THR A 65 -15.13 -7.25 -10.17
C THR A 65 -15.68 -8.15 -9.06
N THR A 66 -16.95 -8.48 -9.22
CA THR A 66 -17.80 -9.43 -8.49
C THR A 66 -17.40 -10.89 -8.72
N ALA A 67 -17.66 -11.72 -7.68
CA ALA A 67 -17.95 -13.17 -7.69
C ALA A 67 -16.72 -14.13 -7.78
N THR A 68 -16.57 -15.22 -7.03
CA THR A 68 -17.36 -16.06 -6.10
C THR A 68 -16.36 -16.71 -5.09
N VAL A 69 -16.72 -17.13 -3.87
CA VAL A 69 -17.09 -18.52 -3.52
C VAL A 69 -17.77 -18.53 -2.13
N GLU A 70 -19.06 -18.86 -2.15
CA GLU A 70 -19.83 -19.82 -1.33
C GLU A 70 -19.43 -20.18 0.12
N THR A 71 -20.39 -19.90 1.01
CA THR A 71 -21.02 -20.74 2.07
C THR A 71 -20.20 -21.39 3.19
N ASP A 72 -20.50 -21.01 4.44
CA ASP A 72 -21.17 -21.85 5.49
C ASP A 72 -21.57 -20.88 6.63
N GLY A 73 -22.84 -20.60 6.91
CA GLY A 73 -23.78 -21.52 7.55
C GLY A 73 -23.77 -21.30 9.06
N SER A 74 -24.62 -20.42 9.58
CA SER A 74 -25.13 -20.47 10.97
C SER A 74 -26.31 -19.52 11.13
N ASP A 75 -27.51 -20.13 11.14
CA ASP A 75 -28.77 -19.52 11.53
C ASP A 75 -28.68 -18.96 12.95
N SER A 76 -29.06 -17.70 13.13
CA SER A 76 -29.60 -17.24 14.41
C SER A 76 -30.82 -16.37 14.16
N SER A 77 -31.95 -17.06 14.02
CA SER A 77 -33.29 -16.52 14.13
C SER A 77 -33.47 -15.75 15.43
N SER A 78 -33.86 -14.47 15.32
CA SER A 78 -34.62 -13.67 16.29
C SER A 78 -34.95 -12.37 15.53
N GLY A 79 -36.02 -12.27 14.75
CA GLY A 79 -37.39 -12.29 15.22
C GLY A 79 -37.69 -11.01 16.01
N LEU A 80 -38.17 -9.93 15.37
CA LEU A 80 -39.41 -9.24 15.75
C LEU A 80 -39.72 -7.99 14.89
N LEU A 81 -40.92 -8.04 14.30
CA LEU A 81 -41.94 -6.99 14.20
C LEU A 81 -41.63 -5.63 13.56
N VAL A 82 -42.21 -5.51 12.36
CA VAL A 82 -42.72 -4.29 11.73
C VAL A 82 -43.50 -3.43 12.73
N CYS A 83 -43.19 -2.14 12.79
CA CYS A 83 -44.14 -1.10 13.19
C CYS A 83 -44.15 -0.02 12.13
N SER A 84 -45.11 -0.12 11.21
CA SER A 84 -45.63 1.02 10.45
C SER A 84 -46.43 1.91 11.39
N ALA A 85 -46.27 3.22 11.31
CA ALA A 85 -47.32 4.15 11.72
C ALA A 85 -47.29 5.36 10.80
N ALA A 86 -48.49 5.66 10.29
CA ALA A 86 -48.85 6.74 9.39
C ALA A 86 -48.78 8.12 10.05
#